data_AF-A0A7W4GAY2-F1
#
_entry.id   AF-A0A7W4GAY2-F1
#
_cell.length_a   1.000
_cell.length_b   1.000
_cell.length_c   1.000
_cell.angle_alpha   90.00
_cell.angle_beta   90.00
_cell.angle_gamma   90.00
#
_symmetry.space_group_name_H-M   'P 1'
#
loop_
_entity.id
_entity.type
_entity.pdbx_description
1 polymer ?
#
loop_
_entity_poly.entity_id
_entity_poly.type
_entity_poly.pdbx_seq_one_letter_code
_entity_poly.pdbx_strand_id
1 'polypeptide(L)'
;MTLNTLFVCESYDKGLSIVDYIGSAKDVIIPNEIEGKTILSIGPKAFSEKELTSVSLPDSLQKIGLEAFCENFLTTINLPLGLTHIGGDAFYKNKLKELMIPETVMSLDAGAFCRNEIEKLTIEAPLLTIASHCFCKNLLTELRLPDTVKFIRDYSFSNNNFQHLSLPTHIEAIEDSAFAESEKLETVRMKKSFMHKVPRIFRGSPIDDIDYSIW
;
A
#
# COMPACT_ATOMS: atom_id res chain seq x y z
N MET A 1 33.45 -20.47 5.84
CA MET A 1 32.44 -19.47 6.24
C MET A 1 32.55 -18.33 5.25
N THR A 2 31.70 -18.32 4.23
CA THR A 2 31.69 -17.25 3.21
C THR A 2 30.89 -16.05 3.74
N LEU A 3 31.43 -14.84 3.51
CA LEU A 3 30.85 -13.55 3.83
C LEU A 3 29.54 -13.32 3.05
N ASN A 4 28.39 -13.49 3.70
CA ASN A 4 27.14 -12.71 3.49
C ASN A 4 26.02 -13.18 4.45
N THR A 5 26.34 -13.20 5.74
CA THR A 5 25.67 -13.96 6.80
C THR A 5 24.39 -13.33 7.38
N LEU A 6 23.76 -12.34 6.73
CA LEU A 6 22.59 -11.65 7.30
C LEU A 6 21.26 -11.92 6.56
N PHE A 7 21.33 -12.35 5.30
CA PHE A 7 20.16 -12.59 4.46
C PHE A 7 20.09 -14.07 4.11
N VAL A 8 19.05 -14.75 4.58
CA VAL A 8 18.74 -16.12 4.18
C VAL A 8 18.03 -16.04 2.83
N CYS A 9 18.54 -16.74 1.83
CA CYS A 9 18.04 -16.66 0.46
C CYS A 9 17.71 -18.04 -0.11
N GLU A 10 16.72 -18.06 -1.00
CA GLU A 10 16.34 -19.20 -1.82
C GLU A 10 16.37 -18.82 -3.30
N SER A 11 16.48 -19.82 -4.19
CA SER A 11 16.37 -19.59 -5.63
C SER A 11 14.96 -19.08 -5.99
N TYR A 12 14.89 -18.05 -6.82
CA TYR A 12 13.63 -17.48 -7.30
C TYR A 12 13.78 -17.04 -8.75
N ASP A 13 13.01 -17.66 -9.65
CA ASP A 13 13.15 -17.47 -11.10
C ASP A 13 14.63 -17.62 -11.54
N LYS A 14 15.22 -16.59 -12.14
CA LYS A 14 16.63 -16.53 -12.55
C LYS A 14 17.56 -15.90 -11.50
N GLY A 15 17.05 -15.58 -10.32
CA GLY A 15 17.78 -14.89 -9.24
C GLY A 15 17.47 -15.48 -7.87
N LEU A 16 17.42 -14.62 -6.87
CA LEU A 16 17.19 -14.98 -5.47
C LEU A 16 15.97 -14.28 -4.88
N SER A 17 15.34 -14.96 -3.93
CA SER A 17 14.42 -14.36 -2.97
C SER A 17 15.06 -14.35 -1.59
N ILE A 18 15.03 -13.20 -0.90
CA ILE A 18 15.37 -13.14 0.53
C ILE A 18 14.19 -13.69 1.31
N VAL A 19 14.38 -14.73 2.11
CA VAL A 19 13.31 -15.39 2.88
C VAL A 19 13.38 -15.11 4.38
N ASP A 20 14.53 -14.65 4.88
CA ASP A 20 14.67 -14.15 6.25
C ASP A 20 15.86 -13.17 6.36
N TYR A 21 15.73 -12.20 7.26
CA TYR A 21 16.80 -11.32 7.69
C TYR A 21 17.14 -11.62 9.14
N ILE A 22 18.33 -12.19 9.35
CA ILE A 22 18.82 -12.62 10.67
C ILE A 22 19.77 -11.58 11.29
N GLY A 23 19.94 -10.43 10.65
CA GLY A 23 20.71 -9.32 11.20
C GLY A 23 19.97 -8.56 12.30
N SER A 24 20.73 -7.74 13.03
CA SER A 24 20.22 -6.91 14.13
C SER A 24 20.14 -5.43 13.80
N ALA A 25 20.71 -5.00 12.67
CA ALA A 25 20.67 -3.60 12.24
C ALA A 25 19.23 -3.20 11.88
N LYS A 26 18.86 -1.96 12.22
CA LYS A 26 17.53 -1.37 11.99
C LYS A 26 17.47 -0.53 10.71
N ASP A 27 18.63 -0.08 10.26
CA ASP A 27 18.82 0.54 8.95
C ASP A 27 19.47 -0.49 8.03
N VAL A 28 18.71 -1.00 7.07
CA VAL A 28 19.11 -2.14 6.24
C VAL A 28 19.29 -1.71 4.80
N ILE A 29 20.44 -2.05 4.23
CA ILE A 29 20.67 -1.94 2.79
C ILE A 29 20.62 -3.36 2.24
N ILE A 30 19.59 -3.66 1.46
CA ILE A 30 19.50 -4.92 0.74
C ILE A 30 20.36 -4.80 -0.53
N PRO A 31 21.38 -5.64 -0.71
CA PRO A 31 22.24 -5.55 -1.89
C PRO A 31 21.49 -6.00 -3.15
N ASN A 32 21.91 -5.48 -4.31
CA ASN A 32 21.39 -5.94 -5.61
C ASN A 32 21.70 -7.41 -5.89
N GLU A 33 22.80 -7.93 -5.34
CA GLU A 33 23.24 -9.31 -5.56
C GLU A 33 23.81 -9.94 -4.30
N ILE A 34 23.67 -11.26 -4.17
CA ILE A 34 24.34 -12.09 -3.18
C ILE A 34 25.02 -13.24 -3.92
N GLU A 35 26.34 -13.38 -3.73
CA GLU A 35 27.15 -14.42 -4.38
C GLU A 35 27.01 -14.44 -5.93
N GLY A 36 26.91 -13.24 -6.52
CA GLY A 36 26.78 -13.05 -7.98
C GLY A 36 25.39 -13.39 -8.54
N LYS A 37 24.39 -13.59 -7.67
CA LYS A 37 22.99 -13.78 -8.08
C LYS A 37 22.15 -12.57 -7.68
N THR A 38 21.38 -12.06 -8.62
CA THR A 38 20.50 -10.90 -8.44
C THR A 38 19.36 -11.17 -7.46
N ILE A 39 19.08 -10.23 -6.56
CA ILE A 39 17.90 -10.23 -5.70
C ILE A 39 16.71 -9.74 -6.51
N LEU A 40 15.72 -10.62 -6.70
CA LEU A 40 14.52 -10.34 -7.48
C LEU A 40 13.26 -10.31 -6.62
N SER A 41 13.30 -10.90 -5.42
CA SER A 41 12.14 -11.03 -4.55
C SER A 41 12.50 -10.88 -3.08
N ILE A 42 11.54 -10.37 -2.31
CA ILE A 42 11.52 -10.47 -0.85
C ILE A 42 10.34 -11.37 -0.51
N GLY A 43 10.66 -12.49 0.14
CA GLY A 43 9.74 -13.54 0.49
C GLY A 43 8.82 -13.15 1.65
N PRO A 44 7.81 -13.99 1.92
CA PRO A 44 6.87 -13.75 3.01
C PRO A 44 7.58 -13.56 4.35
N LYS A 45 7.19 -12.52 5.09
CA LYS A 45 7.68 -12.22 6.45
C LYS A 45 9.21 -12.03 6.61
N ALA A 46 9.97 -11.94 5.51
CA ALA A 46 11.43 -11.92 5.56
C ALA A 46 12.03 -10.84 6.48
N PHE A 47 11.35 -9.69 6.59
CA PHE A 47 11.71 -8.56 7.45
C PHE A 47 10.59 -8.18 8.43
N SER A 48 9.66 -9.09 8.74
CA SER A 48 8.57 -8.82 9.69
C SER A 48 9.10 -8.63 11.11
N GLU A 49 8.58 -7.64 11.84
CA GLU A 49 8.87 -7.39 13.26
C GLU A 49 10.37 -7.23 13.58
N LYS A 50 11.16 -6.63 12.67
CA LYS A 50 12.60 -6.43 12.85
C LYS A 50 12.94 -5.06 13.46
N GLU A 51 11.93 -4.25 13.76
CA GLU A 51 12.04 -2.86 14.25
C GLU A 51 12.81 -1.95 13.29
N LEU A 52 12.70 -2.20 11.97
CA LEU A 52 13.44 -1.44 10.97
C LEU A 52 12.99 0.01 10.93
N THR A 53 13.95 0.92 10.89
CA THR A 53 13.75 2.36 10.74
C THR A 53 13.94 2.83 9.30
N SER A 54 14.77 2.12 8.53
CA SER A 54 14.94 2.35 7.10
C SER A 54 15.34 1.07 6.36
N VAL A 55 14.92 0.99 5.10
CA VAL A 55 15.29 -0.07 4.15
C VAL A 55 15.60 0.56 2.80
N SER A 56 16.78 0.25 2.25
CA SER A 56 17.07 0.46 0.84
C SER A 56 16.82 -0.85 0.07
N LEU A 57 15.89 -0.80 -0.88
CA LEU A 57 15.54 -1.94 -1.74
C LEU A 57 16.48 -2.02 -2.95
N PRO A 58 16.73 -3.22 -3.50
CA PRO A 58 17.53 -3.37 -4.70
C PRO A 58 16.74 -2.93 -5.95
N ASP A 59 17.42 -2.33 -6.93
CA ASP A 59 16.79 -1.78 -8.15
C ASP A 59 16.15 -2.88 -9.02
N SER A 60 16.70 -4.10 -8.93
CA SER A 60 16.23 -5.29 -9.64
C SER A 60 15.01 -5.94 -8.99
N LEU A 61 14.51 -5.43 -7.86
CA LEU A 61 13.44 -6.08 -7.12
C LEU A 61 12.14 -6.07 -7.93
N GLN A 62 11.55 -7.24 -8.11
CA GLN A 62 10.32 -7.45 -8.86
C GLN A 62 9.12 -7.73 -7.96
N LYS A 63 9.35 -8.29 -6.77
CA LYS A 63 8.29 -8.76 -5.88
C LYS A 63 8.60 -8.49 -4.41
N ILE A 64 7.59 -8.00 -3.69
CA ILE A 64 7.55 -7.96 -2.22
C ILE A 64 6.42 -8.88 -1.77
N GLY A 65 6.74 -9.85 -0.91
CA GLY A 65 5.81 -10.89 -0.46
C GLY A 65 4.87 -10.48 0.65
N LEU A 66 3.98 -11.42 0.99
CA LEU A 66 3.03 -11.31 2.11
C LEU A 66 3.77 -10.93 3.41
N GLU A 67 3.32 -9.85 4.06
CA GLU A 67 3.85 -9.38 5.35
C GLU A 67 5.39 -9.12 5.36
N ALA A 68 6.01 -8.94 4.19
CA ALA A 68 7.47 -8.89 4.07
C ALA A 68 8.15 -7.89 5.02
N PHE A 69 7.56 -6.72 5.23
CA PHE A 69 8.02 -5.65 6.12
C PHE A 69 6.96 -5.27 7.18
N CYS A 70 6.08 -6.21 7.52
CA CYS A 70 5.01 -6.01 8.50
C CYS A 70 5.57 -5.64 9.89
N GLU A 71 4.87 -4.77 10.61
CA GLU A 71 5.17 -4.35 11.99
C GLU A 71 6.61 -3.81 12.18
N ASN A 72 6.99 -2.82 11.39
CA ASN A 72 8.27 -2.12 11.53
C ASN A 72 8.04 -0.62 11.85
N PHE A 73 9.10 0.18 11.78
CA PHE A 73 9.08 1.62 12.03
C PHE A 73 9.55 2.42 10.80
N LEU A 74 9.36 1.88 9.59
CA LEU A 74 9.76 2.53 8.36
C LEU A 74 9.01 3.85 8.21
N THR A 75 9.76 4.94 8.03
CA THR A 75 9.20 6.29 7.83
C THR A 75 9.07 6.67 6.36
N THR A 76 9.87 6.03 5.50
CA THR A 76 9.89 6.19 4.06
C THR A 76 10.17 4.84 3.41
N ILE A 77 9.75 4.68 2.16
CA ILE A 77 10.12 3.56 1.32
C ILE A 77 10.19 4.01 -0.14
N ASN A 78 11.31 3.71 -0.80
CA ASN A 78 11.47 3.95 -2.23
C ASN A 78 11.20 2.63 -2.96
N LEU A 79 10.04 2.51 -3.58
CA LEU A 79 9.69 1.33 -4.37
C LEU A 79 10.43 1.38 -5.73
N PRO A 80 11.22 0.35 -6.09
CA PRO A 80 12.02 0.38 -7.30
C PRO A 80 11.16 0.25 -8.56
N LEU A 81 11.62 0.82 -9.68
CA LEU A 81 10.93 0.81 -10.98
C LEU A 81 10.83 -0.59 -11.60
N GLY A 82 11.52 -1.60 -11.07
CA GLY A 82 11.34 -3.00 -11.47
C GLY A 82 10.19 -3.71 -10.77
N LEU A 83 9.59 -3.08 -9.74
CA LEU A 83 8.63 -3.72 -8.85
C LEU A 83 7.29 -3.91 -9.56
N THR A 84 6.81 -5.15 -9.59
CA THR A 84 5.56 -5.52 -10.28
C THR A 84 4.46 -5.98 -9.31
N HIS A 85 4.82 -6.44 -8.12
CA HIS A 85 3.87 -6.99 -7.17
C HIS A 85 4.23 -6.67 -5.71
N ILE A 86 3.20 -6.25 -4.96
CA ILE A 86 3.27 -5.99 -3.52
C ILE A 86 2.20 -6.84 -2.84
N GLY A 87 2.65 -7.80 -2.04
CA GLY A 87 1.81 -8.78 -1.36
C GLY A 87 0.99 -8.21 -0.21
N GLY A 88 0.05 -9.02 0.27
CA GLY A 88 -0.86 -8.62 1.33
C GLY A 88 -0.10 -8.21 2.59
N ASP A 89 -0.57 -7.16 3.26
CA ASP A 89 0.04 -6.64 4.50
C ASP A 89 1.56 -6.36 4.43
N ALA A 90 2.14 -6.24 3.24
CA ALA A 90 3.60 -6.16 3.03
C ALA A 90 4.25 -5.05 3.86
N PHE A 91 3.59 -3.91 4.02
CA PHE A 91 4.02 -2.77 4.84
C PHE A 91 3.00 -2.43 5.93
N TYR A 92 2.20 -3.41 6.38
CA TYR A 92 1.25 -3.21 7.47
C TYR A 92 1.95 -2.71 8.73
N LYS A 93 1.33 -1.74 9.43
CA LYS A 93 1.79 -1.22 10.73
C LYS A 93 3.23 -0.70 10.68
N ASN A 94 3.45 0.28 9.82
CA ASN A 94 4.68 1.06 9.72
C ASN A 94 4.39 2.55 10.02
N LYS A 95 5.32 3.46 9.70
CA LYS A 95 5.20 4.90 9.91
C LYS A 95 5.41 5.69 8.62
N LEU A 96 5.07 5.09 7.48
CA LEU A 96 5.28 5.71 6.17
C LEU A 96 4.46 6.99 6.07
N LYS A 97 5.08 8.10 5.67
CA LYS A 97 4.43 9.43 5.58
C LYS A 97 4.03 9.82 4.16
N GLU A 98 4.88 9.48 3.19
CA GLU A 98 4.63 9.66 1.78
C GLU A 98 4.79 8.31 1.08
N LEU A 99 3.96 8.06 0.07
CA LEU A 99 4.03 6.85 -0.73
C LEU A 99 3.77 7.18 -2.20
N MET A 100 4.66 6.70 -3.05
CA MET A 100 4.48 6.63 -4.51
C MET A 100 4.44 5.16 -4.91
N ILE A 101 3.35 4.73 -5.56
CA ILE A 101 3.24 3.40 -6.15
C ILE A 101 3.55 3.53 -7.65
N PRO A 102 4.70 3.03 -8.13
CA PRO A 102 5.17 3.31 -9.48
C PRO A 102 4.32 2.61 -10.55
N GLU A 103 4.38 3.12 -11.78
CA GLU A 103 3.63 2.61 -12.95
C GLU A 103 3.86 1.13 -13.26
N THR A 104 4.95 0.54 -12.77
CA THR A 104 5.31 -0.85 -13.00
C THR A 104 4.59 -1.84 -12.09
N VAL A 105 3.97 -1.36 -10.99
CA VAL A 105 3.22 -2.21 -10.08
C VAL A 105 1.91 -2.62 -10.73
N MET A 106 1.80 -3.91 -11.06
CA MET A 106 0.63 -4.49 -11.72
C MET A 106 -0.38 -5.07 -10.72
N SER A 107 0.07 -5.35 -9.49
CA SER A 107 -0.75 -5.98 -8.46
C SER A 107 -0.36 -5.47 -7.07
N LEU A 108 -1.39 -5.08 -6.32
CA LEU A 108 -1.32 -4.57 -4.97
C LEU A 108 -2.40 -5.26 -4.14
N ASP A 109 -1.96 -6.08 -3.19
CA ASP A 109 -2.85 -6.96 -2.44
C ASP A 109 -3.46 -6.28 -1.20
N ALA A 110 -4.39 -7.00 -0.56
CA ALA A 110 -5.15 -6.49 0.57
C ALA A 110 -4.24 -6.07 1.74
N GLY A 111 -4.57 -4.95 2.37
CA GLY A 111 -3.89 -4.46 3.58
C GLY A 111 -2.43 -4.01 3.41
N ALA A 112 -1.87 -4.06 2.18
CA ALA A 112 -0.45 -3.81 1.91
C ALA A 112 0.14 -2.57 2.58
N PHE A 113 -0.64 -1.48 2.72
CA PHE A 113 -0.21 -0.23 3.37
C PHE A 113 -1.16 0.21 4.52
N CYS A 114 -1.92 -0.72 5.12
CA CYS A 114 -2.80 -0.38 6.24
C CYS A 114 -2.00 -0.04 7.51
N ARG A 115 -2.54 0.84 8.35
CA ARG A 115 -1.93 1.31 9.61
C ARG A 115 -0.56 1.93 9.38
N ASN A 116 -0.51 2.96 8.55
CA ASN A 116 0.66 3.81 8.40
C ASN A 116 0.33 5.26 8.79
N GLU A 117 1.23 6.18 8.51
CA GLU A 117 1.06 7.61 8.75
C GLU A 117 0.96 8.37 7.41
N ILE A 118 0.45 7.73 6.35
CA ILE A 118 0.54 8.28 4.99
C ILE A 118 -0.37 9.50 4.88
N GLU A 119 0.23 10.66 4.63
CA GLU A 119 -0.45 11.94 4.38
C GLU A 119 -0.58 12.19 2.88
N LYS A 120 0.40 11.75 2.10
CA LYS A 120 0.47 11.95 0.64
C LYS A 120 0.66 10.64 -0.10
N LEU A 121 -0.33 10.29 -0.91
CA LEU A 121 -0.35 9.10 -1.73
C LEU A 121 -0.39 9.47 -3.21
N THR A 122 0.57 8.97 -3.99
CA THR A 122 0.55 8.99 -5.45
C THR A 122 0.50 7.56 -5.97
N ILE A 123 -0.48 7.27 -6.83
CA ILE A 123 -0.59 5.97 -7.49
C ILE A 123 -0.38 6.23 -8.98
N GLU A 124 0.74 5.77 -9.53
CA GLU A 124 1.01 5.77 -10.98
C GLU A 124 0.70 4.40 -11.59
N ALA A 125 0.69 3.36 -10.75
CA ALA A 125 0.31 2.00 -11.11
C ALA A 125 -1.07 1.96 -11.82
N PRO A 126 -1.19 1.24 -12.95
CA PRO A 126 -2.43 1.10 -13.71
C PRO A 126 -3.39 0.10 -13.04
N LEU A 127 -3.63 0.27 -11.73
CA LEU A 127 -4.46 -0.64 -10.95
C LEU A 127 -5.91 -0.58 -11.43
N LEU A 128 -6.53 -1.75 -11.59
CA LEU A 128 -7.96 -1.89 -11.85
C LEU A 128 -8.78 -1.75 -10.56
N THR A 129 -8.20 -2.21 -9.44
CA THR A 129 -8.88 -2.33 -8.15
C THR A 129 -7.98 -1.80 -7.04
N ILE A 130 -8.54 -0.99 -6.14
CA ILE A 130 -7.93 -0.76 -4.83
C ILE A 130 -8.40 -1.87 -3.90
N ALA A 131 -7.48 -2.72 -3.46
CA ALA A 131 -7.76 -3.90 -2.67
C ALA A 131 -8.32 -3.57 -1.28
N SER A 132 -8.99 -4.55 -0.67
CA SER A 132 -9.59 -4.39 0.67
C SER A 132 -8.53 -3.97 1.67
N HIS A 133 -8.88 -3.08 2.59
CA HIS A 133 -7.97 -2.57 3.62
C HIS A 133 -6.67 -1.90 3.14
N CYS A 134 -6.42 -1.76 1.84
CA CYS A 134 -5.08 -1.45 1.33
C CYS A 134 -4.44 -0.19 1.95
N PHE A 135 -5.23 0.87 2.15
CA PHE A 135 -4.81 2.14 2.75
C PHE A 135 -5.64 2.49 4.00
N CYS A 136 -6.18 1.51 4.72
CA CYS A 136 -6.90 1.80 5.96
C CYS A 136 -5.99 2.37 7.05
N LYS A 137 -6.54 3.18 7.95
CA LYS A 137 -5.85 3.71 9.14
C LYS A 137 -4.57 4.46 8.75
N ASN A 138 -4.72 5.44 7.87
CA ASN A 138 -3.68 6.36 7.43
C ASN A 138 -4.10 7.79 7.77
N LEU A 139 -3.36 8.79 7.27
CA LEU A 139 -3.60 10.21 7.54
C LEU A 139 -4.00 10.98 6.28
N LEU A 140 -4.50 10.29 5.24
CA LEU A 140 -4.81 10.90 3.95
C LEU A 140 -5.87 11.99 4.08
N THR A 141 -5.60 13.16 3.50
CA THR A 141 -6.54 14.29 3.44
C THR A 141 -7.07 14.53 2.04
N GLU A 142 -6.35 14.09 1.01
CA GLU A 142 -6.78 14.13 -0.40
C GLU A 142 -6.66 12.74 -1.02
N LEU A 143 -7.47 12.49 -2.05
CA LEU A 143 -7.41 11.26 -2.82
C LEU A 143 -7.42 11.58 -4.32
N ARG A 144 -6.40 11.08 -5.02
CA ARG A 144 -6.33 11.10 -6.48
C ARG A 144 -6.12 9.66 -6.95
N LEU A 145 -7.09 9.13 -7.67
CA LEU A 145 -7.03 7.79 -8.23
C LEU A 145 -6.74 7.88 -9.73
N PRO A 146 -5.94 6.95 -10.29
CA PRO A 146 -5.80 6.80 -11.74
C PRO A 146 -7.14 6.48 -12.42
N ASP A 147 -7.28 6.92 -13.67
CA ASP A 147 -8.46 6.64 -14.51
C ASP A 147 -8.69 5.13 -14.75
N THR A 148 -7.65 4.32 -14.54
CA THR A 148 -7.72 2.85 -14.64
C THR A 148 -8.50 2.20 -13.50
N VAL A 149 -8.62 2.86 -12.35
CA VAL A 149 -9.29 2.29 -11.17
C VAL A 149 -10.79 2.22 -11.45
N LYS A 150 -11.36 1.02 -11.34
CA LYS A 150 -12.80 0.75 -11.50
C LYS A 150 -13.47 0.34 -10.21
N PHE A 151 -12.74 -0.31 -9.31
CA PHE A 151 -13.29 -0.92 -8.11
C PHE A 151 -12.55 -0.46 -6.84
N ILE A 152 -13.30 -0.03 -5.83
CA ILE A 152 -12.79 0.28 -4.49
C ILE A 152 -13.41 -0.72 -3.53
N ARG A 153 -12.58 -1.57 -2.90
CA ARG A 153 -13.03 -2.69 -2.08
C ARG A 153 -13.26 -2.29 -0.61
N ASP A 154 -13.71 -3.27 0.17
CA ASP A 154 -14.13 -3.05 1.55
C ASP A 154 -12.98 -2.44 2.37
N TYR A 155 -13.30 -1.39 3.14
CA TYR A 155 -12.36 -0.72 4.03
C TYR A 155 -11.08 -0.16 3.37
N SER A 156 -10.99 -0.08 2.04
CA SER A 156 -9.75 0.32 1.34
C SER A 156 -9.14 1.63 1.85
N PHE A 157 -9.97 2.59 2.25
CA PHE A 157 -9.57 3.90 2.78
C PHE A 157 -10.25 4.23 4.11
N SER A 158 -10.71 3.24 4.88
CA SER A 158 -11.35 3.51 6.18
C SER A 158 -10.36 4.13 7.16
N ASN A 159 -10.86 4.94 8.11
CA ASN A 159 -10.05 5.64 9.11
C ASN A 159 -8.94 6.50 8.48
N ASN A 160 -9.31 7.41 7.58
CA ASN A 160 -8.42 8.46 7.06
C ASN A 160 -8.91 9.85 7.49
N ASN A 161 -8.18 10.90 7.14
CA ASN A 161 -8.43 12.28 7.56
C ASN A 161 -9.09 13.14 6.47
N PHE A 162 -9.88 12.53 5.58
CA PHE A 162 -10.60 13.28 4.54
C PHE A 162 -11.54 14.28 5.18
N GLN A 163 -11.46 15.54 4.74
CA GLN A 163 -12.46 16.58 5.05
C GLN A 163 -13.43 16.77 3.88
N HIS A 164 -12.87 16.81 2.67
CA HIS A 164 -13.62 16.90 1.42
C HIS A 164 -13.16 15.76 0.52
N LEU A 165 -14.11 14.99 0.00
CA LEU A 165 -13.81 13.85 -0.86
C LEU A 165 -14.52 13.99 -2.20
N SER A 166 -13.75 14.03 -3.29
CA SER A 166 -14.28 13.95 -4.65
C SER A 166 -13.90 12.61 -5.26
N LEU A 167 -14.90 11.76 -5.51
CA LEU A 167 -14.69 10.46 -6.13
C LEU A 167 -14.77 10.59 -7.66
N PRO A 168 -13.85 9.97 -8.42
CA PRO A 168 -13.89 10.01 -9.88
C PRO A 168 -15.14 9.37 -10.49
N THR A 169 -15.48 9.85 -11.69
CA THR A 169 -16.64 9.45 -12.50
C THR A 169 -16.64 7.99 -12.91
N HIS A 170 -15.43 7.50 -13.19
CA HIS A 170 -15.16 6.26 -13.88
C HIS A 170 -15.21 5.05 -12.94
N ILE A 171 -15.41 5.29 -11.63
CA ILE A 171 -15.58 4.24 -10.63
C ILE A 171 -16.91 3.51 -10.87
N GLU A 172 -16.83 2.19 -10.97
CA GLU A 172 -17.97 1.31 -11.28
C GLU A 172 -18.57 0.72 -10.01
N ALA A 173 -17.74 0.37 -9.02
CA ALA A 173 -18.22 -0.10 -7.72
C ALA A 173 -17.36 0.42 -6.55
N ILE A 174 -18.06 0.72 -5.46
CA ILE A 174 -17.50 1.02 -4.15
C ILE A 174 -18.19 0.06 -3.18
N GLU A 175 -17.38 -0.71 -2.45
CA GLU A 175 -17.84 -1.70 -1.49
C GLU A 175 -18.07 -1.09 -0.09
N ASP A 176 -18.56 -1.93 0.82
CA ASP A 176 -18.99 -1.50 2.14
C ASP A 176 -17.80 -0.99 2.96
N SER A 177 -18.03 0.10 3.69
CA SER A 177 -17.06 0.76 4.57
C SER A 177 -15.76 1.21 3.90
N ALA A 178 -15.69 1.29 2.57
CA ALA A 178 -14.51 1.72 1.83
C ALA A 178 -13.92 3.05 2.33
N PHE A 179 -14.76 3.95 2.84
CA PHE A 179 -14.37 5.26 3.40
C PHE A 179 -14.93 5.46 4.82
N ALA A 180 -15.21 4.38 5.53
CA ALA A 180 -15.78 4.43 6.88
C ALA A 180 -14.86 5.15 7.87
N GLU A 181 -15.45 5.69 8.94
CA GLU A 181 -14.75 6.30 10.07
C GLU A 181 -13.76 7.40 9.64
N SER A 182 -14.13 8.17 8.60
CA SER A 182 -13.43 9.40 8.24
C SER A 182 -13.99 10.52 9.09
N GLU A 183 -13.47 10.69 10.30
CA GLU A 183 -14.09 11.50 11.37
C GLU A 183 -14.19 13.00 11.06
N LYS A 184 -13.49 13.48 10.03
CA LYS A 184 -13.51 14.88 9.58
C LYS A 184 -14.30 15.10 8.29
N LEU A 185 -14.92 14.06 7.73
CA LEU A 185 -15.49 14.10 6.38
C LEU A 185 -16.82 14.87 6.36
N GLU A 186 -16.75 16.14 5.97
CA GLU A 186 -17.89 17.06 5.90
C GLU A 186 -18.63 16.96 4.57
N THR A 187 -17.90 16.89 3.45
CA THR A 187 -18.51 16.92 2.12
C THR A 187 -18.00 15.82 1.18
N VAL A 188 -18.92 15.27 0.40
CA VAL A 188 -18.63 14.24 -0.61
C VAL A 188 -19.19 14.65 -1.97
N ARG A 189 -18.39 14.50 -3.02
CA ARG A 189 -18.86 14.52 -4.41
C ARG A 189 -18.74 13.13 -5.00
N MET A 190 -19.85 12.55 -5.45
CA MET A 190 -19.88 11.19 -5.98
C MET A 190 -21.04 10.94 -6.93
N LYS A 191 -20.94 9.89 -7.74
CA LYS A 191 -21.97 9.52 -8.72
C LYS A 191 -23.31 9.19 -8.06
N LYS A 192 -24.41 9.73 -8.59
CA LYS A 192 -25.78 9.53 -8.07
C LYS A 192 -26.19 8.06 -7.93
N SER A 193 -25.65 7.17 -8.76
CA SER A 193 -25.91 5.72 -8.67
C SER A 193 -25.46 5.09 -7.35
N PHE A 194 -24.58 5.75 -6.58
CA PHE A 194 -24.12 5.28 -5.27
C PHE A 194 -24.93 5.84 -4.09
N MET A 195 -25.92 6.71 -4.32
CA MET A 195 -26.71 7.36 -3.27
C MET A 195 -27.28 6.38 -2.24
N HIS A 196 -27.80 5.22 -2.67
CA HIS A 196 -28.36 4.22 -1.77
C HIS A 196 -27.32 3.43 -0.97
N LYS A 197 -26.03 3.52 -1.33
CA LYS A 197 -24.90 2.88 -0.65
C LYS A 197 -24.20 3.79 0.35
N VAL A 198 -24.49 5.10 0.35
CA VAL A 198 -23.83 6.10 1.21
C VAL A 198 -23.69 5.65 2.68
N PRO A 199 -24.74 5.15 3.36
CA PRO A 199 -24.61 4.75 4.77
C PRO A 199 -23.63 3.60 5.00
N ARG A 200 -23.40 2.76 3.98
CA ARG A 200 -22.46 1.63 4.05
C ARG A 200 -21.06 2.07 3.67
N ILE A 201 -20.90 2.84 2.60
CA ILE A 201 -19.59 3.32 2.10
C ILE A 201 -18.89 4.18 3.17
N PHE A 202 -19.65 5.09 3.80
CA PHE A 202 -19.14 6.10 4.72
C PHE A 202 -19.54 5.85 6.17
N ARG A 203 -19.77 4.59 6.55
CA ARG A 203 -20.21 4.21 7.89
C ARG A 203 -19.39 4.93 8.97
N GLY A 204 -20.06 5.63 9.90
CA GLY A 204 -19.40 6.33 11.00
C GLY A 204 -18.68 7.64 10.62
N SER A 205 -18.95 8.22 9.44
CA SER A 205 -18.40 9.52 9.03
C SER A 205 -19.48 10.62 9.12
N PRO A 206 -19.14 11.83 9.60
CA PRO A 206 -20.11 12.91 9.81
C PRO A 206 -20.33 13.75 8.54
N ILE A 207 -21.01 13.19 7.54
CA ILE A 207 -21.23 13.88 6.27
C ILE A 207 -22.38 14.89 6.40
N ASP A 208 -22.07 16.16 6.15
CA ASP A 208 -23.03 17.27 6.15
C ASP A 208 -23.70 17.46 4.77
N ASP A 209 -22.94 17.28 3.69
CA ASP A 209 -23.42 17.49 2.31
C ASP A 209 -22.87 16.47 1.31
N ILE A 210 -23.73 16.09 0.36
CA ILE A 210 -23.35 15.22 -0.77
C ILE A 210 -23.79 15.82 -2.09
N ASP A 211 -22.80 16.18 -2.92
CA ASP A 211 -22.97 16.72 -4.26
C ASP A 211 -23.03 15.58 -5.31
N TYR A 212 -24.21 15.43 -5.91
CA TYR A 212 -24.44 14.53 -7.04
C TYR A 212 -24.53 15.25 -8.39
N SER A 213 -24.39 16.58 -8.44
CA SER A 213 -24.75 17.41 -9.60
C SER A 213 -23.83 17.28 -10.81
N ILE A 214 -22.62 16.75 -10.61
CA ILE A 214 -21.61 16.58 -11.66
C ILE A 214 -21.72 15.19 -12.34
N TRP A 215 -22.75 14.41 -12.01
CA TRP A 215 -22.93 13.02 -12.44
C TRP A 215 -24.36 12.63 -12.87
#